data_AF-A0A1H4W3T4-F1
#
_entry.id   AF-A0A1H4W3T4-F1
#
_cell.length_a   1.000
_cell.length_b   1.000
_cell.length_c   1.000
_cell.angle_alpha   90.00
_cell.angle_beta   90.00
_cell.angle_gamma   90.00
#
_symmetry.space_group_name_H-M   'P 1'
#
loop_
_entity.id
_entity.type
_entity.pdbx_description
1 polymer ?
#
loop_
_entity_poly.entity_id
_entity_poly.type
_entity_poly.pdbx_seq_one_letter_code
_entity_poly.pdbx_strand_id
1 'polypeptide(L)'
;MTASIELPTGYQHPAVPALLEYLRDVTAELGIGLESCTLDHDSPVSAYVALDTRLPHYPDRDVALLWDEERGWAAAIETHSGEDLIVLRYLGDEVVPSPLRVARFVTALHEDDHTVGRPDPARLRPAGDAGALAALLRRPAAAR
;
A
#
# COMPACT_ATOMS: atom_id res chain seq x y z
N MET A 1 -19.40 27.88 -21.99
CA MET A 1 -18.74 28.36 -20.76
C MET A 1 -17.90 27.19 -20.28
N THR A 2 -16.61 27.20 -20.57
CA THR A 2 -15.69 26.09 -20.25
C THR A 2 -14.85 26.57 -19.08
N ALA A 3 -15.06 25.99 -17.90
CA ALA A 3 -14.23 26.27 -16.74
C ALA A 3 -12.96 25.43 -16.87
N SER A 4 -11.86 26.06 -17.26
CA SER A 4 -10.53 25.49 -17.13
C SER A 4 -10.16 25.51 -15.65
N ILE A 5 -10.09 24.34 -15.02
CA ILE A 5 -9.48 24.21 -13.70
C ILE A 5 -7.97 24.18 -13.95
N GLU A 6 -7.29 25.29 -13.68
CA GLU A 6 -5.84 25.27 -13.52
C GLU A 6 -5.53 24.46 -12.26
N LEU A 7 -5.10 23.21 -12.44
CA LEU A 7 -4.51 22.42 -11.37
C LEU A 7 -3.22 23.15 -10.93
N PRO A 8 -3.03 23.45 -9.64
CA PRO A 8 -1.80 24.08 -9.19
C PRO A 8 -0.63 23.10 -9.37
N THR A 9 0.14 23.29 -10.43
CA THR A 9 1.43 22.68 -10.64
C THR A 9 2.36 23.12 -9.50
N GLY A 10 2.52 22.28 -8.48
CA GLY A 10 3.61 22.46 -7.51
C GLY A 10 3.30 22.18 -6.04
N TYR A 11 2.09 21.75 -5.64
CA TYR A 11 1.90 21.28 -4.27
C TYR A 11 2.53 19.88 -4.13
N GLN A 12 3.82 19.81 -3.80
CA GLN A 12 4.43 18.56 -3.39
C GLN A 12 3.78 18.14 -2.07
N HIS A 13 2.89 17.13 -2.13
CA HIS A 13 2.23 16.61 -0.95
C HIS A 13 3.31 16.19 0.07
N PRO A 14 3.37 16.80 1.28
CA PRO A 14 4.55 16.74 2.14
C PRO A 14 4.86 15.34 2.68
N ALA A 15 3.91 14.41 2.58
CA ALA A 15 4.12 13.00 2.90
C ALA A 15 4.79 12.19 1.79
N VAL A 16 4.76 12.64 0.52
CA VAL A 16 5.24 11.85 -0.63
C VAL A 16 6.71 11.46 -0.50
N PRO A 17 7.66 12.34 -0.12
CA PRO A 17 9.05 11.93 0.06
C PRO A 17 9.21 10.84 1.12
N ALA A 18 8.51 10.97 2.26
CA ALA A 18 8.56 9.98 3.33
C ALA A 18 7.89 8.66 2.93
N LEU A 19 6.83 8.72 2.11
CA LEU A 19 6.17 7.53 1.58
C LEU A 19 7.08 6.80 0.58
N LEU A 20 7.77 7.52 -0.30
CA LEU A 20 8.73 6.93 -1.23
C LEU A 20 9.92 6.27 -0.51
N GLU A 21 10.40 6.86 0.58
CA GLU A 21 11.41 6.24 1.44
C GLU A 21 10.89 4.94 2.06
N TYR A 22 9.70 4.99 2.67
CA TYR A 22 9.06 3.80 3.25
C TYR A 22 8.82 2.70 2.20
N LEU A 23 8.29 3.07 1.02
CA LEU A 23 8.08 2.13 -0.08
C LEU A 23 9.38 1.52 -0.56
N ARG A 24 10.48 2.28 -0.62
CA ARG A 24 11.80 1.74 -0.97
C ARG A 24 12.23 0.64 0.00
N ASP A 25 12.04 0.85 1.30
CA ASP A 25 12.38 -0.14 2.31
C ASP A 25 11.48 -1.38 2.20
N VAL A 26 10.18 -1.19 1.96
CA VAL A 26 9.22 -2.28 1.72
C VAL A 26 9.60 -3.09 0.48
N THR A 27 9.87 -2.42 -0.65
CA THR A 27 10.27 -3.10 -1.89
C THR A 27 11.59 -3.84 -1.73
N ALA A 28 12.53 -3.30 -0.93
CA ALA A 28 13.79 -3.97 -0.63
C ALA A 28 13.58 -5.28 0.15
N GLU A 29 12.70 -5.28 1.17
CA GLU A 29 12.34 -6.51 1.91
C GLU A 29 11.58 -7.51 1.03
N LEU A 30 10.81 -7.03 0.04
CA LEU A 30 10.12 -7.87 -0.93
C LEU A 30 11.02 -8.37 -2.08
N GLY A 31 12.24 -7.84 -2.20
CA GLY A 31 13.16 -8.18 -3.29
C GLY A 31 12.76 -7.64 -4.67
N ILE A 32 11.93 -6.58 -4.72
CA ILE A 32 11.48 -5.92 -5.95
C ILE A 32 11.97 -4.48 -6.04
N GLY A 33 11.85 -3.89 -7.22
CA GLY A 33 12.24 -2.50 -7.47
C GLY A 33 11.15 -1.50 -7.09
N LEU A 34 11.55 -0.25 -6.83
CA LEU A 34 10.61 0.85 -6.54
C LEU A 34 9.74 1.19 -7.75
N GLU A 35 10.20 0.86 -8.97
CA GLU A 35 9.44 0.99 -10.21
C GLU A 35 8.16 0.13 -10.24
N SER A 36 8.04 -0.87 -9.37
CA SER A 36 6.80 -1.64 -9.17
C SER A 36 5.73 -0.86 -8.40
N CYS A 37 6.04 0.33 -7.90
CA CYS A 37 5.11 1.16 -7.13
C CYS A 37 4.46 2.25 -8.00
N THR A 38 3.16 2.43 -7.82
CA THR A 38 2.41 3.60 -8.32
C THR A 38 1.82 4.34 -7.12
N LEU A 39 1.93 5.67 -7.09
CA LEU A 39 1.43 6.50 -5.99
C LEU A 39 0.29 7.38 -6.49
N ASP A 40 -0.77 7.48 -5.68
CA ASP A 40 -1.78 8.52 -5.78
C ASP A 40 -1.65 9.47 -4.57
N HIS A 41 -1.53 10.75 -4.87
CA HIS A 41 -1.31 11.80 -3.89
C HIS A 41 -2.58 12.59 -3.55
N ASP A 42 -3.71 12.27 -4.20
CA ASP A 42 -5.01 12.75 -3.78
C ASP A 42 -5.35 12.17 -2.40
N SER A 43 -6.18 12.88 -1.63
CA SER A 43 -6.62 12.40 -0.32
C SER A 43 -7.79 11.42 -0.50
N PRO A 44 -7.71 10.17 0.01
CA PRO A 44 -6.63 9.60 0.82
C PRO A 44 -5.41 9.21 -0.01
N VAL A 45 -4.21 9.58 0.47
CA VAL A 45 -2.95 9.17 -0.19
C VAL A 45 -2.90 7.65 -0.25
N SER A 46 -2.57 7.11 -1.42
CA SER A 46 -2.51 5.66 -1.62
C SER A 46 -1.31 5.25 -2.48
N ALA A 47 -0.95 3.98 -2.36
CA ALA A 47 0.07 3.36 -3.17
C ALA A 47 -0.38 1.96 -3.59
N TYR A 48 -0.03 1.62 -4.82
CA TYR A 48 -0.18 0.29 -5.39
C TYR A 48 1.24 -0.27 -5.61
N VAL A 49 1.46 -1.53 -5.28
CA VAL A 49 2.74 -2.23 -5.50
C VAL A 49 2.46 -3.55 -6.20
N ALA A 50 2.91 -3.68 -7.46
CA ALA A 50 2.83 -4.96 -8.18
C ALA A 50 3.81 -5.97 -7.57
N LEU A 51 3.36 -7.19 -7.34
CA LEU A 51 4.21 -8.29 -6.88
C LEU A 51 4.45 -9.28 -8.02
N ASP A 52 5.71 -9.70 -8.18
CA ASP A 52 6.08 -10.81 -9.07
C ASP A 52 5.86 -12.16 -8.35
N THR A 53 4.64 -12.38 -7.89
CA THR A 53 4.22 -13.64 -7.24
C THR A 53 2.84 -14.06 -7.71
N ARG A 54 2.51 -15.32 -7.45
CA ARG A 54 1.20 -15.91 -7.65
C ARG A 54 0.76 -16.58 -6.36
N LEU A 55 -0.53 -16.49 -6.05
CA LEU A 55 -1.11 -17.19 -4.91
C LEU A 55 -1.60 -18.58 -5.37
N PRO A 56 -1.49 -19.63 -4.54
CA PRO A 56 -1.93 -20.99 -4.90
C PRO A 56 -3.38 -21.07 -5.38
N HIS A 57 -4.30 -20.31 -4.76
CA HIS A 57 -5.72 -20.28 -5.13
C HIS A 57 -6.03 -19.39 -6.35
N TYR A 58 -5.08 -18.56 -6.77
CA TYR A 58 -5.22 -17.61 -7.88
C TYR A 58 -3.99 -17.66 -8.81
N PRO A 59 -3.68 -18.83 -9.41
CA PRO A 59 -2.44 -19.02 -10.17
C PRO A 59 -2.34 -18.15 -11.42
N ASP A 60 -3.50 -17.78 -11.98
CA ASP A 60 -3.62 -16.99 -13.21
C ASP A 60 -3.90 -15.50 -12.94
N ARG A 61 -3.63 -15.00 -11.73
CA ARG A 61 -3.86 -13.60 -11.36
C ARG A 61 -2.62 -12.95 -10.81
N ASP A 62 -2.36 -11.73 -11.27
CA ASP A 62 -1.37 -10.86 -10.66
C ASP A 62 -1.80 -10.47 -9.24
N VAL A 63 -0.82 -10.38 -8.36
CA VAL A 63 -0.99 -10.01 -6.97
C VAL A 63 -0.42 -8.62 -6.79
N ALA A 64 -1.14 -7.78 -6.05
CA ALA A 64 -0.67 -6.47 -5.69
C ALA A 64 -0.84 -6.23 -4.19
N LEU A 65 0.02 -5.37 -3.66
CA LEU A 65 -0.23 -4.73 -2.37
C LEU A 65 -0.84 -3.36 -2.60
N LEU A 66 -1.86 -3.06 -1.82
CA LEU A 66 -2.47 -1.74 -1.74
C LEU A 66 -2.13 -1.15 -0.39
N TRP A 67 -1.76 0.11 -0.38
CA TRP A 67 -1.60 0.90 0.83
C TRP A 67 -2.48 2.13 0.72
N ASP A 68 -3.23 2.46 1.77
CA ASP A 68 -3.85 3.78 1.89
C ASP A 68 -3.62 4.36 3.27
N GLU A 69 -3.61 5.70 3.35
CA GLU A 69 -3.25 6.41 4.56
C GLU A 69 -4.24 6.23 5.73
N GLU A 70 -5.42 5.65 5.50
CA GLU A 70 -6.47 5.41 6.49
C GLU A 70 -6.47 3.97 7.02
N ARG A 71 -6.20 2.99 6.15
CA ARG A 71 -6.36 1.55 6.41
C ARG A 71 -5.04 0.78 6.43
N GLY A 72 -3.95 1.38 5.94
CA GLY A 72 -2.67 0.71 5.81
C GLY A 72 -2.66 -0.30 4.66
N TRP A 73 -2.01 -1.44 4.87
CA TRP A 73 -1.75 -2.42 3.81
C TRP A 73 -2.87 -3.44 3.63
N ALA A 74 -3.13 -3.79 2.37
CA ALA A 74 -3.95 -4.90 1.93
C ALA A 74 -3.29 -5.66 0.78
N ALA A 75 -3.59 -6.94 0.66
CA ALA A 75 -3.28 -7.74 -0.51
C ALA A 75 -4.52 -7.86 -1.40
N ALA A 76 -4.32 -7.68 -2.69
CA ALA A 76 -5.34 -7.79 -3.71
C ALA A 76 -4.85 -8.65 -4.88
N ILE A 77 -5.80 -9.17 -5.63
CA ILE A 77 -5.54 -9.76 -6.96
C ILE A 77 -6.13 -8.85 -8.01
N GLU A 78 -5.43 -8.73 -9.13
CA GLU A 78 -5.96 -8.08 -10.32
C GLU A 78 -7.03 -8.97 -10.95
N THR A 79 -8.03 -8.35 -11.54
CA THR A 79 -8.99 -9.05 -12.40
C THR A 79 -8.55 -8.96 -13.86
N HIS A 80 -9.06 -9.84 -14.72
CA HIS A 80 -8.72 -9.85 -16.13
C HIS A 80 -9.14 -8.60 -16.91
N SER A 81 -9.92 -7.69 -16.32
CA SER A 81 -10.26 -6.40 -16.95
C SER A 81 -9.13 -5.38 -16.84
N GLY A 82 -8.10 -5.62 -16.02
CA GLY A 82 -6.97 -4.72 -15.80
C GLY A 82 -7.32 -3.45 -15.00
N GLU A 83 -8.60 -3.20 -14.72
CA GLU A 83 -9.06 -2.00 -14.02
C GLU A 83 -9.57 -2.29 -12.60
N ASP A 84 -10.02 -3.52 -12.32
CA ASP A 84 -10.56 -3.87 -11.00
C ASP A 84 -9.60 -4.76 -10.20
N LEU A 85 -9.42 -4.39 -8.94
CA LEU A 85 -8.69 -5.15 -7.93
C LEU A 85 -9.69 -5.76 -6.93
N ILE A 86 -9.47 -7.02 -6.55
CA ILE A 86 -10.24 -7.67 -5.48
C ILE A 86 -9.33 -7.80 -4.26
N VAL A 87 -9.66 -7.06 -3.20
CA VAL A 87 -8.96 -7.17 -1.92
C VAL A 87 -9.27 -8.52 -1.27
N LEU A 88 -8.23 -9.25 -0.90
CA LEU A 88 -8.32 -10.55 -0.25
C LEU A 88 -8.20 -10.45 1.29
N ARG A 89 -7.24 -9.65 1.75
CA ARG A 89 -6.85 -9.52 3.15
C ARG A 89 -6.25 -8.15 3.43
N TYR A 90 -6.57 -7.57 4.58
CA TYR A 90 -5.89 -6.42 5.16
C TYR A 90 -4.85 -6.89 6.17
N LEU A 91 -3.63 -6.35 6.15
CA LEU A 91 -2.60 -6.65 7.16
C LEU A 91 -3.06 -6.19 8.56
N GLY A 92 -3.74 -5.04 8.61
CA GLY A 92 -4.39 -4.51 9.81
C GLY A 92 -3.45 -3.89 10.85
N ASP A 93 -4.08 -3.29 11.86
CA ASP A 93 -3.51 -2.71 13.09
C ASP A 93 -2.57 -1.50 12.95
N GLU A 94 -1.84 -1.36 11.85
CA GLU A 94 -0.89 -0.28 11.63
C GLU A 94 -1.00 0.28 10.20
N VAL A 95 -1.07 1.61 10.06
CA VAL A 95 -1.03 2.26 8.74
C VAL A 95 0.36 2.10 8.12
N VAL A 96 1.41 2.24 8.93
CA VAL A 96 2.81 2.15 8.49
C VAL A 96 3.52 1.08 9.34
N PRO A 97 3.23 -0.22 9.14
CA PRO A 97 3.94 -1.30 9.81
C PRO A 97 5.40 -1.37 9.36
N SER A 98 6.23 -2.16 10.05
CA SER A 98 7.60 -2.39 9.58
C SER A 98 7.63 -3.00 8.16
N PRO A 99 8.62 -2.64 7.32
CA PRO A 99 8.82 -3.25 6.00
C PRO A 99 8.88 -4.79 6.06
N LEU A 100 9.61 -5.33 7.03
CA LEU A 100 9.69 -6.77 7.28
C LEU A 100 8.33 -7.41 7.58
N ARG A 101 7.44 -6.70 8.30
CA ARG A 101 6.09 -7.20 8.58
C ARG A 101 5.23 -7.26 7.31
N VAL A 102 5.41 -6.33 6.38
CA VAL A 102 4.75 -6.38 5.06
C VAL A 102 5.26 -7.57 4.25
N ALA A 103 6.58 -7.79 4.23
CA ALA A 103 7.16 -8.94 3.54
C ALA A 103 6.69 -10.28 4.12
N ARG A 104 6.68 -10.43 5.45
CA ARG A 104 6.14 -11.62 6.14
C ARG A 104 4.67 -11.87 5.81
N PHE A 105 3.89 -10.81 5.67
CA PHE A 105 2.49 -10.93 5.26
C PHE A 105 2.37 -11.50 3.85
N VAL A 106 3.18 -11.03 2.90
CA VAL A 106 3.23 -11.60 1.53
C VAL A 106 3.66 -13.06 1.55
N THR A 107 4.69 -13.42 2.32
CA THR A 107 5.12 -14.82 2.48
C THR A 107 3.99 -15.70 2.99
N ALA A 108 3.30 -15.27 4.05
CA ALA A 108 2.20 -16.04 4.64
C ALA A 108 1.03 -16.23 3.67
N LEU A 109 0.72 -15.24 2.83
CA LEU A 109 -0.28 -15.38 1.76
C LEU A 109 0.13 -16.43 0.73
N HIS A 110 1.42 -16.49 0.37
CA HIS A 110 1.94 -17.49 -0.56
C HIS A 110 1.93 -18.90 0.04
N GLU A 111 2.14 -19.01 1.35
CA GLU A 111 2.03 -20.26 2.13
C GLU A 111 0.57 -20.67 2.43
N ASP A 112 -0.41 -19.90 1.95
CA ASP A 112 -1.84 -20.09 2.18
C ASP A 112 -2.23 -20.07 3.67
N ASP A 113 -1.51 -19.30 4.49
CA ASP A 113 -1.82 -19.13 5.91
C ASP A 113 -3.05 -18.21 6.07
N HIS A 114 -4.19 -18.81 6.36
CA HIS A 114 -5.44 -18.07 6.56
C HIS A 114 -5.52 -17.34 7.91
N THR A 115 -4.54 -17.50 8.80
CA THR A 115 -4.50 -16.83 10.11
C THR A 115 -3.92 -15.41 10.04
N VAL A 116 -3.26 -15.04 8.94
CA VAL A 116 -2.73 -13.70 8.75
C VAL A 116 -3.76 -12.73 8.16
N GLY A 117 -3.68 -11.49 8.63
CA GLY A 117 -4.54 -10.39 8.19
C GLY A 117 -6.00 -10.55 8.61
N ARG A 118 -6.86 -9.70 8.05
CA ARG A 118 -8.29 -9.64 8.31
C ARG A 118 -9.07 -9.49 7.00
N PRO A 119 -10.29 -10.03 6.90
CA PRO A 119 -11.12 -9.87 5.71
C PRO A 119 -11.64 -8.43 5.58
N ASP A 120 -11.95 -7.78 6.70
CA ASP A 120 -12.58 -6.47 6.71
C ASP A 120 -11.57 -5.34 6.98
N PRO A 121 -11.71 -4.19 6.30
CA PRO A 121 -10.89 -3.02 6.57
C PRO A 121 -11.23 -2.42 7.94
N ALA A 122 -10.19 -2.09 8.71
CA ALA A 122 -10.31 -1.22 9.88
C ALA A 122 -9.79 0.17 9.52
N ARG A 123 -10.56 1.22 9.84
CA ARG A 123 -10.08 2.60 9.74
C ARG A 123 -9.16 2.89 10.93
N LEU A 124 -7.87 3.08 10.65
CA LEU A 124 -6.81 3.28 11.64
C LEU A 124 -6.54 4.77 11.91
N ARG A 125 -6.74 5.64 10.92
CA ARG A 125 -6.67 7.10 11.06
C ARG A 125 -7.58 7.82 10.03
N PRO A 126 -7.88 9.12 10.23
CA PRO A 126 -8.50 9.95 9.18
C PRO A 126 -7.47 10.41 8.13
N ALA A 127 -7.93 10.53 6.87
CA ALA A 127 -7.18 11.14 5.78
C ALA A 127 -7.07 12.66 5.89
N GLY A 128 -6.20 13.25 5.07
CA GLY A 128 -6.14 14.69 4.82
C GLY A 128 -5.22 15.50 5.73
N ASP A 129 -4.58 14.87 6.73
CA ASP A 129 -3.48 15.48 7.47
C ASP A 129 -2.13 14.96 6.94
N ALA A 130 -1.65 15.64 5.90
CA ALA A 130 -0.40 15.32 5.23
C ALA A 130 0.83 15.48 6.14
N GLY A 131 0.78 16.39 7.13
CA GLY A 131 1.85 16.60 8.10
C GLY A 131 1.95 15.46 9.10
N ALA A 132 0.82 15.04 9.65
CA ALA A 132 0.73 13.88 10.53
C ALA A 132 1.11 12.59 9.81
N LEU A 133 0.69 12.41 8.54
CA LEU A 133 1.10 11.27 7.73
C LEU A 133 2.62 11.25 7.53
N ALA A 134 3.21 12.38 7.14
CA ALA A 134 4.65 12.50 6.96
C ALA A 134 5.42 12.23 8.26
N ALA A 135 4.90 12.65 9.41
CA ALA A 135 5.49 12.36 10.71
C ALA A 135 5.40 10.86 11.03
N LEU A 136 4.27 10.21 10.75
CA LEU A 136 4.06 8.79 10.95
C LEU A 136 5.01 7.93 10.11
N LEU A 137 5.16 8.23 8.83
CA LEU A 137 6.05 7.52 7.90
C LEU A 137 7.52 7.59 8.31
N ARG A 138 7.95 8.69 8.94
CA ARG A 138 9.32 8.86 9.43
C ARG A 138 9.58 8.20 10.78
N ARG A 139 8.55 7.68 11.46
CA ARG A 139 8.78 6.99 12.73
C ARG A 139 9.52 5.70 12.44
N PRO A 140 10.62 5.41 13.16
CA PRO A 140 11.26 4.12 13.05
C PRO A 140 10.23 3.05 13.42
N ALA A 141 10.09 2.05 12.55
CA ALA A 141 9.20 0.94 12.82
C ALA A 141 9.68 0.24 14.10
N ALA A 142 8.78 0.05 15.06
CA ALA A 142 9.10 -0.74 16.23
C ALA A 142 9.41 -2.17 15.76
N ALA A 143 10.56 -2.71 16.11
CA ALA A 143 10.88 -4.11 15.86
C ALA A 143 9.86 -4.98 16.63
N ARG A 144 8.91 -5.58 15.91
CA ARG A 144 7.99 -6.59 16.43
C ARG A 144 7.99 -7.77 15.48
#